data_AF-A0A920D502-F1
#
_entry.id   AF-A0A920D502-F1
#
_cell.length_a   1.000
_cell.length_b   1.000
_cell.length_c   1.000
_cell.angle_alpha   90.00
_cell.angle_beta   90.00
_cell.angle_gamma   90.00
#
_symmetry.space_group_name_H-M   'P 1'
#
loop_
_entity.id
_entity.type
_entity.pdbx_description
1 polymer ?
#
loop_
_entity_poly.entity_id
_entity_poly.type
_entity_poly.pdbx_seq_one_letter_code
_entity_poly.pdbx_strand_id
1 'polypeptide(L)' 'MNQIKDLQKLIKLTGERAKLDAKANDTYIVYKTSQGQIVEEFTDGKVVPCFEPE' A
#
# COMPACT_ATOMS: atom_id res chain seq x y z
N MET A 1 22.50 -2.87 16.97
CA MET A 1 21.38 -3.16 16.05
C MET A 1 20.48 -1.94 16.05
N ASN A 2 20.35 -1.25 14.92
CA ASN A 2 19.52 -0.05 14.83
C ASN A 2 18.07 -0.48 14.56
N GLN A 3 17.35 -0.80 15.63
CA GLN A 3 15.97 -1.32 15.60
C GLN A 3 15.04 -0.51 14.67
N ILE A 4 15.24 0.81 14.58
CA ILE A 4 14.49 1.70 13.68
C ILE A 4 14.75 1.39 12.19
N LYS A 5 16.00 1.08 11.81
CA LYS A 5 16.35 0.73 10.42
C LYS A 5 15.74 -0.61 10.02
N ASP A 6 15.73 -1.57 10.94
CA ASP A 6 15.18 -2.89 10.68
C ASP A 6 13.64 -2.84 10.58
N LEU A 7 13.00 -2.03 11.43
CA LEU A 7 11.55 -1.75 11.34
C LEU A 7 11.18 -1.08 10.01
N GLN A 8 11.96 -0.10 9.54
CA GLN A 8 11.71 0.55 8.24
C GLN A 8 11.81 -0.44 7.07
N LYS A 9 12.76 -1.39 7.13
CA LYS A 9 12.87 -2.45 6.12
C LYS A 9 11.66 -3.37 6.14
N LEU A 10 11.22 -3.80 7.33
CA LEU A 10 10.03 -4.64 7.48
C LEU A 10 8.79 -3.96 6.90
N ILE A 11 8.54 -2.68 7.24
CA ILE A 11 7.40 -1.92 6.72
C ILE A 11 7.41 -1.87 5.18
N LYS A 12 8.58 -1.62 4.56
CA LYS A 12 8.73 -1.59 3.10
C LYS A 12 8.44 -2.96 2.48
N LEU A 13 9.05 -4.02 3.01
CA LEU A 13 8.87 -5.39 2.52
C LEU A 13 7.41 -5.84 2.62
N THR A 14 6.71 -5.49 3.70
CA THR A 14 5.28 -5.79 3.85
C THR A 14 4.46 -5.10 2.76
N GLY A 15 4.72 -3.84 2.46
CA GLY A 15 4.04 -3.10 1.39
C GLY A 15 4.32 -3.67 0.00
N GLU A 16 5.58 -3.96 -0.30
CA GLU A 16 5.98 -4.59 -1.56
C GLU A 16 5.33 -5.97 -1.74
N ARG A 17 5.27 -6.77 -0.67
CA ARG A 17 4.64 -8.09 -0.69
C ARG A 17 3.13 -7.99 -0.92
N ALA A 18 2.46 -7.02 -0.29
CA ALA A 18 1.03 -6.78 -0.52
C ALA A 18 0.74 -6.41 -1.98
N LYS A 19 1.56 -5.55 -2.60
CA LYS A 19 1.43 -5.20 -4.03
C LYS A 19 1.59 -6.41 -4.94
N LEU A 20 2.58 -7.27 -4.66
CA LEU A 20 2.81 -8.48 -5.43
C LEU A 20 1.65 -9.47 -5.32
N ASP A 21 1.10 -9.63 -4.12
CA ASP A 21 -0.04 -10.52 -3.88
C ASP A 21 -1.30 -10.00 -4.58
N ALA A 22 -1.56 -8.69 -4.49
CA ALA A 22 -2.67 -8.06 -5.21
C ALA A 22 -2.54 -8.23 -6.73
N LYS A 23 -1.32 -8.09 -7.26
CA LYS A 23 -1.03 -8.34 -8.68
C LYS A 23 -1.22 -9.79 -9.11
N ALA A 24 -0.88 -10.75 -8.26
CA ALA A 24 -1.06 -12.16 -8.55
C ALA A 24 -2.54 -12.60 -8.56
N ASN A 25 -3.40 -11.84 -7.89
CA ASN A 25 -4.83 -12.13 -7.74
C ASN A 25 -5.73 -11.13 -8.49
N ASP A 26 -5.17 -10.30 -9.38
CA ASP A 26 -5.90 -9.27 -10.14
C ASP A 26 -6.81 -8.37 -9.26
N THR A 27 -6.28 -7.92 -8.12
CA THR A 27 -6.98 -7.06 -7.17
C THR A 27 -6.15 -5.82 -6.79
N TYR A 28 -6.66 -4.99 -5.89
CA TYR A 28 -6.03 -3.76 -5.43
C TYR A 28 -5.58 -3.87 -3.97
N ILE A 29 -4.69 -2.97 -3.56
CA ILE A 29 -4.34 -2.76 -2.15
C ILE A 29 -4.95 -1.45 -1.65
N VAL A 30 -5.26 -1.39 -0.36
CA VAL A 30 -5.75 -0.18 0.30
C VAL A 30 -4.72 0.28 1.33
N TYR A 31 -4.34 1.56 1.29
CA TYR A 31 -3.42 2.13 2.26
C TYR A 31 -3.70 3.61 2.56
N LYS A 32 -3.16 4.07 3.69
CA LYS A 32 -3.22 5.47 4.10
C LYS A 32 -2.00 6.22 3.57
N THR A 33 -2.24 7.30 2.84
CA THR A 33 -1.19 8.21 2.36
C THR A 33 -0.63 9.05 3.51
N SER A 34 0.52 9.69 3.27
CA SER A 34 1.11 10.65 4.22
C SER A 34 0.20 11.84 4.53
N GLN A 35 -0.73 12.17 3.62
CA GLN A 35 -1.75 13.21 3.80
C GLN A 35 -2.96 12.73 4.60
N GLY A 36 -2.98 11.45 4.98
CA GLY A 36 -4.03 10.83 5.78
C GLY A 36 -5.22 10.31 4.98
N GLN A 37 -5.21 10.47 3.65
CA GLN A 37 -6.23 9.93 2.75
C GLN A 37 -6.06 8.42 2.59
N ILE A 38 -7.17 7.69 2.54
CA ILE A 38 -7.17 6.27 2.22
C ILE A 38 -7.35 6.12 0.70
N VAL A 39 -6.45 5.39 0.07
CA VAL A 39 -6.46 5.16 -1.38
C VAL A 39 -6.39 3.68 -1.70
N GLU A 40 -6.98 3.32 -2.83
CA GLU A 40 -6.91 2.00 -3.44
C GLU A 40 -5.92 2.09 -4.62
N GLU A 41 -4.90 1.23 -4.64
CA GLU A 41 -3.93 1.12 -5.73
C GLU A 41 -4.12 -0.21 -6.46
N PHE A 42 -4.45 -0.12 -7.74
CA PHE A 42 -4.70 -1.24 -8.64
C PHE A 42 -3.41 -1.73 -9.32
N THR A 43 -3.47 -2.92 -9.91
CA THR A 43 -2.32 -3.60 -10.54
C THR A 43 -1.74 -2.85 -11.75
N ASP A 44 -2.53 -1.98 -12.37
CA ASP A 44 -2.17 -1.08 -13.48
C ASP A 44 -1.50 0.22 -13.00
N GLY A 45 -1.37 0.40 -11.68
CA GLY A 45 -0.84 1.62 -11.07
C GLY A 45 -1.87 2.74 -10.91
N LYS A 46 -3.15 2.48 -11.21
CA LYS A 46 -4.22 3.44 -10.93
C LYS A 46 -4.41 3.56 -9.42
N VAL A 47 -4.40 4.80 -8.91
CA VAL A 47 -4.66 5.11 -7.51
C VAL A 47 -5.95 5.90 -7.43
N VAL A 48 -6.94 5.40 -6.69
CA VAL A 48 -8.23 6.08 -6.48
C VAL A 48 -8.49 6.31 -5.00
N PRO A 49 -9.16 7.39 -4.61
CA PRO A 49 -9.59 7.57 -3.23
C PRO A 49 -10.64 6.50 -2.86
N CYS A 50 -10.48 5.89 -1.68
CA CYS A 50 -11.40 4.85 -1.16
C CYS A 50 -12.75 5.43 -0.70
N PHE A 51 -12.82 6.75 -0.51
CA PHE A 51 -14.03 7.47 -0.15
C PHE A 51 -14.19 8.66 -1.09
N GLU A 52 -15.15 8.57 -2.02
CA GLU A 52 -15.80 9.75 -2.55
C GLU A 52 -16.89 10.13 -1.54
N PRO A 53 -16.84 11.32 -0.91
CA PRO A 53 -18.04 11.83 -0.25
C PRO A 53 -19.09 12.08 -1.34
N GLU A 54 -20.23 11.38 -1.26
CA GLU A 54 -21.43 11.68 -2.05
C GLU A 54 -21.88 13.14 -1.87
#